data_AF-A0A259PG96-F1
#
_entry.id   AF-A0A259PG96-F1
#
_cell.length_a   1.000
_cell.length_b   1.000
_cell.length_c   1.000
_cell.angle_alpha   90.00
_cell.angle_beta   90.00
_cell.angle_gamma   90.00
#
_symmetry.space_group_name_H-M   'P 1'
#
loop_
_entity.id
_entity.type
_entity.pdbx_description
1 polymer ?
#
loop_
_entity_poly.entity_id
_entity_poly.type
_entity_poly.pdbx_seq_one_letter_code
_entity_poly.pdbx_strand_id
1 'polypeptide(L)'
;MQKIKDLLKSLLFSIAGNENYILYKDQLFTKNSVLVKHDRVHFIKRWLRLPIKTNTVNLQGEEYYLLIIHTDNIAHFFHDVFFPFYIQWRTKKKHVCVSIKGDRFQKEFLESVIGPKDLIFLDYETAYSFSDLIITPEGRDLKVYPDYLTICKEIKNICFANYGISENRTHHLIYGRNELSRKNLLDINQEFLQQHHIQQVFLSKLSFEEYLRTLASAKTFTYMVGAGVFNLLFLSSEVRVLEINPHRNNSWAEMFGLSQLCQFNVIVSQNLSNSAAATQDEAILDSHVYFDKHIEIAIEKLISGNN
;
A
#
# COMPACT_ATOMS: atom_id res chain seq x y z
N MET A 1 -35.48 -0.69 3.11
CA MET A 1 -35.45 0.77 3.36
C MET A 1 -34.15 1.44 2.90
N GLN A 2 -32.97 0.90 3.20
CA GLN A 2 -31.68 1.51 2.80
C GLN A 2 -31.56 1.75 1.28
N LYS A 3 -31.78 0.71 0.45
CA LYS A 3 -31.77 0.82 -1.01
C LYS A 3 -32.69 1.90 -1.61
N ILE A 4 -33.83 2.16 -0.98
CA ILE A 4 -34.78 3.21 -1.43
C ILE A 4 -34.27 4.59 -1.03
N LYS A 5 -33.67 4.73 0.17
CA LYS A 5 -32.99 5.96 0.59
C LYS A 5 -31.78 6.26 -0.30
N ASP A 6 -31.01 5.25 -0.68
CA ASP A 6 -29.84 5.40 -1.55
C ASP A 6 -30.25 5.84 -2.96
N LEU A 7 -31.31 5.23 -3.51
CA LEU A 7 -31.90 5.60 -4.79
C LEU A 7 -32.43 7.06 -4.77
N LEU A 8 -33.18 7.43 -3.73
CA LEU A 8 -33.73 8.78 -3.56
C LEU A 8 -32.63 9.81 -3.35
N LYS A 9 -31.59 9.50 -2.57
CA LYS A 9 -30.39 10.34 -2.45
C LYS A 9 -29.76 10.52 -3.82
N SER A 10 -29.39 9.44 -4.52
CA SER A 10 -28.78 9.54 -5.87
C SER A 10 -29.62 10.37 -6.86
N LEU A 11 -30.94 10.27 -6.81
CA LEU A 11 -31.87 11.04 -7.65
C LEU A 11 -31.95 12.51 -7.23
N LEU A 12 -32.06 12.81 -5.93
CA LEU A 12 -32.02 14.18 -5.41
C LEU A 12 -30.69 14.86 -5.74
N PHE A 13 -29.61 14.09 -5.67
CA PHE A 13 -28.30 14.55 -6.08
C PHE A 13 -28.30 14.90 -7.54
N SER A 14 -28.73 14.05 -8.49
CA SER A 14 -28.68 14.35 -9.93
C SER A 14 -29.41 15.64 -10.35
N ILE A 15 -30.21 16.20 -9.45
CA ILE A 15 -31.12 17.32 -9.65
C ILE A 15 -30.66 18.61 -8.91
N ALA A 16 -29.70 18.52 -7.99
CA ALA A 16 -29.23 19.64 -7.16
C ALA A 16 -28.08 20.47 -7.76
N GLY A 17 -28.24 21.81 -7.74
CA GLY A 17 -27.17 22.80 -7.51
C GLY A 17 -26.07 23.03 -8.57
N ASN A 18 -25.39 24.18 -8.45
CA ASN A 18 -24.37 24.70 -9.38
C ASN A 18 -22.93 24.55 -8.80
N GLU A 19 -22.72 23.65 -7.84
CA GLU A 19 -21.43 23.46 -7.15
C GLU A 19 -20.70 22.23 -7.70
N ASN A 20 -19.37 22.23 -7.63
CA ASN A 20 -18.55 21.06 -7.94
C ASN A 20 -18.59 20.12 -6.72
N TYR A 21 -19.13 18.91 -6.91
CA TYR A 21 -19.29 17.92 -5.83
C TYR A 21 -18.40 16.69 -6.04
N ILE A 22 -17.89 16.13 -4.93
CA ILE A 22 -17.52 14.70 -4.85
C ILE A 22 -18.68 13.98 -4.16
N LEU A 23 -19.14 12.88 -4.73
CA LEU A 23 -20.35 12.17 -4.31
C LEU A 23 -20.10 10.67 -4.13
N TYR A 24 -20.88 10.11 -3.18
CA TYR A 24 -21.25 8.72 -2.86
C TYR A 24 -20.34 7.55 -3.26
N LYS A 25 -20.34 6.52 -2.40
CA LYS A 25 -19.76 5.18 -2.60
C LYS A 25 -19.98 4.59 -4.01
N ASP A 26 -21.13 4.85 -4.61
CA ASP A 26 -21.56 4.29 -5.90
C ASP A 26 -21.16 5.18 -7.10
N GLN A 27 -20.57 6.35 -6.83
CA GLN A 27 -20.24 7.40 -7.80
C GLN A 27 -18.74 7.73 -7.84
N LEU A 28 -17.95 7.29 -6.84
CA LEU A 28 -16.49 7.17 -6.95
C LEU A 28 -16.05 5.94 -7.77
N PHE A 29 -16.94 4.99 -8.00
CA PHE A 29 -16.80 3.94 -9.02
C PHE A 29 -18.03 3.94 -9.90
N THR A 30 -18.04 4.84 -10.89
CA THR A 30 -19.12 4.90 -11.86
C THR A 30 -19.09 3.65 -12.75
N LYS A 31 -20.26 3.11 -13.11
CA LYS A 31 -20.42 2.07 -14.15
C LYS A 31 -20.05 2.56 -15.56
N ASN A 32 -19.79 3.86 -15.72
CA ASN A 32 -19.20 4.48 -16.90
C ASN A 32 -17.73 4.81 -16.64
N SER A 33 -16.91 4.78 -17.68
CA SER A 33 -15.49 5.11 -17.60
C SER A 33 -15.26 6.51 -17.00
N VAL A 34 -14.45 6.57 -15.93
CA VAL A 34 -13.75 7.80 -15.56
C VAL A 34 -12.80 8.11 -16.71
N LEU A 35 -13.13 9.11 -17.52
CA LEU A 35 -12.24 9.57 -18.59
C LEU A 35 -11.23 10.54 -17.99
N VAL A 36 -10.05 10.01 -17.66
CA VAL A 36 -8.84 10.82 -17.47
C VAL A 36 -8.41 11.30 -18.86
N LYS A 37 -8.58 12.59 -19.13
CA LYS A 37 -8.12 13.20 -20.39
C LYS A 37 -7.20 14.36 -20.04
N HIS A 38 -5.91 14.22 -20.36
CA HIS A 38 -4.83 15.16 -20.01
C HIS A 38 -4.62 15.30 -18.49
N ASP A 39 -4.54 14.17 -17.76
CA ASP A 39 -4.23 14.16 -16.32
C ASP A 39 -5.20 14.99 -15.45
N ARG A 40 -6.44 15.15 -15.92
CA ARG A 40 -7.52 15.83 -15.21
C ARG A 40 -8.74 14.93 -15.16
N VAL A 41 -9.32 14.77 -13.98
CA VAL A 41 -10.67 14.22 -13.85
C VAL A 41 -11.65 15.32 -14.23
N HIS A 42 -12.48 15.05 -15.23
CA HIS A 42 -13.49 15.99 -15.68
C HIS A 42 -14.76 15.77 -14.88
N PHE A 43 -15.15 16.78 -14.10
CA PHE A 43 -16.40 16.79 -13.35
C PHE A 43 -17.58 17.00 -14.31
N ILE A 44 -18.66 16.24 -14.14
CA ILE A 44 -19.86 16.37 -14.96
C ILE A 44 -20.60 17.66 -14.57
N LYS A 45 -20.61 18.64 -15.47
CA LYS A 45 -21.45 19.84 -15.34
C LYS A 45 -22.89 19.47 -15.69
N ARG A 46 -23.84 19.64 -14.76
CA ARG A 46 -25.23 19.18 -14.91
C ARG A 46 -26.08 20.06 -15.83
N TRP A 47 -27.02 19.42 -16.52
CA TRP A 47 -27.90 20.01 -17.53
C TRP A 47 -29.21 20.59 -16.98
N LEU A 48 -29.64 20.25 -15.77
CA LEU A 48 -30.93 20.67 -15.19
C LEU A 48 -30.73 21.33 -13.82
N ARG A 49 -31.19 22.58 -13.71
CA ARG A 49 -31.14 23.41 -12.50
C ARG A 49 -32.47 23.32 -11.77
N LEU A 50 -32.60 22.39 -10.83
CA LEU A 50 -33.67 22.45 -9.84
C LEU A 50 -33.06 22.89 -8.50
N PRO A 51 -33.74 23.75 -7.73
CA PRO A 51 -33.21 24.38 -6.52
C PRO A 51 -33.29 23.43 -5.32
N ILE A 52 -32.79 22.20 -5.47
CA ILE A 52 -32.71 21.24 -4.37
C ILE A 52 -31.40 21.53 -3.63
N LYS A 53 -31.50 22.02 -2.38
CA LYS A 53 -30.35 22.12 -1.50
C LYS A 53 -30.01 20.73 -0.96
N THR A 54 -28.94 20.13 -1.46
CA THR A 54 -28.29 19.00 -0.81
C THR A 54 -27.49 19.53 0.37
N ASN A 55 -27.64 18.91 1.55
CA ASN A 55 -26.74 19.20 2.67
C ASN A 55 -25.32 18.79 2.27
N THR A 56 -24.43 19.77 2.15
CA THR A 56 -23.05 19.58 1.75
C THR A 56 -22.12 20.12 2.82
N VAL A 57 -20.99 19.45 3.03
CA VAL A 57 -19.88 19.99 3.80
C VAL A 57 -19.10 20.92 2.88
N ASN A 58 -18.95 22.16 3.29
CA ASN A 58 -18.28 23.18 2.48
C ASN A 58 -16.76 23.14 2.68
N LEU A 59 -16.04 22.75 1.64
CA LEU A 59 -14.57 22.79 1.53
C LEU A 59 -14.16 23.78 0.43
N GLN A 60 -14.87 24.90 0.32
CA GLN A 60 -14.49 26.02 -0.55
C GLN A 60 -13.53 26.97 0.17
N GLY A 61 -12.72 27.68 -0.62
CA GLY A 61 -11.79 28.70 -0.12
C GLY A 61 -10.32 28.32 -0.23
N GLU A 62 -10.01 27.06 -0.52
CA GLU A 62 -8.65 26.61 -0.86
C GLU A 62 -8.62 25.53 -1.95
N GLU A 63 -7.42 25.24 -2.43
CA GLU A 63 -7.12 24.17 -3.39
C GLU A 63 -6.51 22.99 -2.62
N TYR A 64 -7.14 21.81 -2.75
CA TYR A 64 -6.76 20.57 -2.07
C TYR A 64 -6.12 19.58 -3.03
N TYR A 65 -5.30 18.66 -2.51
CA TYR A 65 -5.07 17.41 -3.22
C TYR A 65 -6.19 16.41 -2.92
N LEU A 66 -6.57 15.62 -3.92
CA LEU A 66 -7.46 14.48 -3.77
C LEU A 66 -6.68 13.18 -3.92
N LEU A 67 -6.64 12.38 -2.86
CA LEU A 67 -6.05 11.05 -2.84
C LEU A 67 -7.17 10.01 -2.82
N ILE A 68 -7.34 9.28 -3.93
CA ILE A 68 -8.35 8.22 -4.06
C ILE A 68 -7.67 6.86 -3.87
N ILE A 69 -8.03 6.16 -2.81
CA ILE A 69 -7.47 4.85 -2.49
C ILE A 69 -8.51 3.79 -2.83
N HIS A 70 -8.25 3.08 -3.93
CA HIS A 70 -9.17 2.07 -4.50
C HIS A 70 -8.75 0.62 -4.23
N THR A 71 -7.66 0.41 -3.49
CA THR A 71 -7.08 -0.90 -3.19
C THR A 71 -6.89 -1.12 -1.69
N ASP A 72 -7.16 -2.34 -1.23
CA ASP A 72 -6.86 -2.83 0.12
C ASP A 72 -5.46 -3.46 0.20
N ASN A 73 -4.82 -3.70 -0.93
CA ASN A 73 -3.47 -4.23 -0.97
C ASN A 73 -2.45 -3.12 -0.69
N ILE A 74 -1.72 -3.24 0.42
CA ILE A 74 -0.77 -2.21 0.87
C ILE A 74 0.36 -1.93 -0.13
N ALA A 75 0.79 -2.94 -0.91
CA ALA A 75 1.82 -2.75 -1.93
C ALA A 75 1.27 -1.88 -3.06
N HIS A 76 0.09 -2.21 -3.60
CA HIS A 76 -0.58 -1.41 -4.64
C HIS A 76 -0.90 -0.01 -4.13
N PHE A 77 -1.40 0.13 -2.90
CA PHE A 77 -1.62 1.43 -2.28
C PHE A 77 -0.33 2.26 -2.31
N PHE A 78 0.80 1.67 -1.90
CA PHE A 78 2.05 2.42 -1.83
C PHE A 78 2.60 2.78 -3.20
N HIS A 79 2.83 1.78 -4.07
CA HIS A 79 3.52 2.04 -5.33
C HIS A 79 2.61 2.67 -6.38
N ASP A 80 1.35 2.22 -6.54
CA ASP A 80 0.45 2.72 -7.59
C ASP A 80 -0.13 4.10 -7.25
N VAL A 81 -0.44 4.35 -5.97
CA VAL A 81 -1.26 5.50 -5.55
C VAL A 81 -0.44 6.50 -4.73
N PHE A 82 0.11 6.08 -3.59
CA PHE A 82 0.70 6.99 -2.61
C PHE A 82 2.03 7.59 -3.07
N PHE A 83 2.94 6.79 -3.62
CA PHE A 83 4.29 7.27 -3.95
C PHE A 83 4.27 8.36 -5.05
N PRO A 84 3.55 8.19 -6.18
CA PRO A 84 3.37 9.25 -7.17
C PRO A 84 2.71 10.50 -6.58
N PHE A 85 1.70 10.32 -5.74
CA PHE A 85 1.04 11.41 -5.01
C PHE A 85 2.04 12.19 -4.14
N TYR A 86 2.82 11.48 -3.34
CA TYR A 86 3.75 12.05 -2.38
C TYR A 86 4.84 12.86 -3.06
N ILE A 87 5.31 12.44 -4.23
CA ILE A 87 6.28 13.17 -5.04
C ILE A 87 5.78 14.56 -5.41
N GLN A 88 4.51 14.67 -5.81
CA GLN A 88 3.93 15.97 -6.14
C GLN A 88 3.66 16.78 -4.88
N TRP A 89 2.99 16.16 -3.91
CA TRP A 89 2.56 16.81 -2.68
C TRP A 89 3.74 17.39 -1.88
N ARG A 90 4.86 16.66 -1.76
CA ARG A 90 6.02 17.10 -0.97
C ARG A 90 6.64 18.40 -1.49
N THR A 91 6.46 18.73 -2.77
CA THR A 91 7.00 19.97 -3.37
C THR A 91 6.11 21.20 -3.13
N LYS A 92 4.80 20.99 -2.97
CA LYS A 92 3.81 22.04 -2.73
C LYS A 92 2.76 21.52 -1.76
N LYS A 93 3.11 21.49 -0.47
CA LYS A 93 2.27 20.95 0.60
C LYS A 93 0.96 21.75 0.72
N LYS A 94 -0.15 21.03 0.69
CA LYS A 94 -1.53 21.50 0.86
C LYS A 94 -2.31 20.45 1.64
N HIS A 95 -3.48 20.82 2.15
CA HIS A 95 -4.41 19.86 2.72
C HIS A 95 -4.81 18.80 1.68
N VAL A 96 -5.01 17.59 2.18
CA VAL A 96 -5.27 16.39 1.37
C VAL A 96 -6.61 15.81 1.75
N CYS A 97 -7.52 15.78 0.80
CA CYS A 97 -8.77 15.06 0.91
C CYS A 97 -8.53 13.59 0.54
N VAL A 98 -8.84 12.68 1.46
CA VAL A 98 -8.61 11.24 1.29
C VAL A 98 -9.93 10.51 1.17
N SER A 99 -10.10 9.73 0.10
CA SER A 99 -11.17 8.75 -0.02
C SER A 99 -10.59 7.34 0.15
N ILE A 100 -11.00 6.66 1.23
CA ILE A 100 -10.44 5.36 1.62
C ILE A 100 -11.50 4.49 2.31
N LYS A 101 -11.52 3.17 2.02
CA LYS A 101 -12.52 2.21 2.53
C LYS A 101 -12.28 1.79 3.99
N GLY A 102 -11.99 2.75 4.87
CA GLY A 102 -11.84 2.51 6.31
C GLY A 102 -10.68 1.58 6.69
N ASP A 103 -9.68 1.41 5.82
CA ASP A 103 -8.47 0.65 6.14
C ASP A 103 -7.66 1.42 7.19
N ARG A 104 -7.63 0.87 8.40
CA ARG A 104 -6.97 1.49 9.55
C ARG A 104 -5.46 1.60 9.34
N PHE A 105 -4.82 0.61 8.72
CA PHE A 105 -3.38 0.56 8.55
C PHE A 105 -2.91 1.63 7.55
N GLN A 106 -3.58 1.73 6.41
CA GLN A 106 -3.35 2.79 5.42
C GLN A 106 -3.63 4.18 5.99
N LYS A 107 -4.67 4.32 6.81
CA LYS A 107 -4.97 5.57 7.52
C LYS A 107 -3.85 5.97 8.48
N GLU A 108 -3.39 5.06 9.34
CA GLU A 108 -2.28 5.31 10.29
C GLU A 108 -0.97 5.67 9.55
N PHE A 109 -0.72 5.04 8.39
CA PHE A 109 0.39 5.40 7.51
C PHE A 109 0.27 6.83 6.99
N LEU A 110 -0.90 7.23 6.45
CA LEU A 110 -1.11 8.59 5.94
C LEU A 110 -0.97 9.63 7.05
N GLU A 111 -1.58 9.38 8.21
CA GLU A 111 -1.50 10.27 9.38
C GLU A 111 -0.05 10.43 9.85
N SER A 112 0.76 9.39 9.75
CA SER A 112 2.19 9.45 10.08
C SER A 112 3.00 10.28 9.08
N VAL A 113 2.75 10.12 7.77
CA VAL A 113 3.58 10.77 6.73
C VAL A 113 3.17 12.21 6.46
N ILE A 114 1.86 12.48 6.42
CA ILE A 114 1.30 13.79 6.05
C ILE A 114 1.01 14.63 7.29
N GLY A 115 0.58 13.98 8.39
CA GLY A 115 0.12 14.64 9.60
C GLY A 115 -1.40 14.78 9.64
N PRO A 116 -2.06 14.53 10.79
CA PRO A 116 -3.52 14.51 10.89
C PRO A 116 -4.16 15.89 10.63
N LYS A 117 -3.44 16.98 10.91
CA LYS A 117 -3.93 18.35 10.67
C LYS A 117 -4.08 18.67 9.18
N ASP A 118 -3.32 17.97 8.33
CA ASP A 118 -3.26 18.22 6.89
C ASP A 118 -4.15 17.24 6.11
N LEU A 119 -4.91 16.38 6.81
CA LEU A 119 -5.74 15.33 6.24
C LEU A 119 -7.22 15.57 6.51
N ILE A 120 -8.03 15.43 5.46
CA ILE A 120 -9.49 15.42 5.54
C ILE A 120 -9.99 14.10 4.96
N PHE A 121 -10.37 13.17 5.84
CA PHE A 121 -10.99 11.91 5.42
C PHE A 121 -12.43 12.15 5.00
N LEU A 122 -12.71 11.90 3.71
CA LEU A 122 -14.04 12.07 3.14
C LEU A 122 -14.93 10.88 3.51
N ASP A 123 -16.10 11.17 4.07
CA ASP A 123 -17.14 10.19 4.34
C ASP A 123 -17.91 9.86 3.06
N TYR A 124 -18.12 8.56 2.82
CA TYR A 124 -18.81 8.04 1.66
C TYR A 124 -20.29 8.41 1.57
N GLU A 125 -20.91 8.81 2.68
CA GLU A 125 -22.32 9.21 2.70
C GLU A 125 -22.52 10.73 2.66
N THR A 126 -21.42 11.48 2.66
CA THR A 126 -21.42 12.94 2.74
C THR A 126 -21.08 13.55 1.39
N ALA A 127 -21.84 14.57 0.99
CA ALA A 127 -21.51 15.37 -0.17
C ALA A 127 -20.61 16.54 0.24
N TYR A 128 -19.57 16.78 -0.55
CA TYR A 128 -18.60 17.84 -0.30
C TYR A 128 -18.61 18.82 -1.47
N SER A 129 -18.59 20.11 -1.18
CA SER A 129 -18.39 21.16 -2.19
C SER A 129 -16.95 21.67 -2.13
N PHE A 130 -16.28 21.75 -3.28
CA PHE A 130 -14.88 22.17 -3.37
C PHE A 130 -14.72 23.40 -4.24
N SER A 131 -13.69 24.20 -3.95
CA SER A 131 -13.23 25.24 -4.87
C SER A 131 -12.37 24.65 -6.00
N ASP A 132 -11.31 23.93 -5.64
CA ASP A 132 -10.39 23.31 -6.61
C ASP A 132 -9.76 22.04 -6.05
N LEU A 133 -9.46 21.08 -6.93
CA LEU A 133 -8.93 19.77 -6.61
C LEU A 133 -7.78 19.40 -7.54
N ILE A 134 -6.62 19.16 -6.95
CA ILE A 134 -5.46 18.58 -7.63
C ILE A 134 -5.56 17.06 -7.53
N ILE A 135 -5.58 16.38 -8.66
CA ILE A 135 -5.60 14.92 -8.72
C ILE A 135 -4.24 14.47 -9.20
N THR A 136 -3.59 13.65 -8.40
CA THR A 136 -2.26 13.13 -8.72
C THR A 136 -2.39 11.91 -9.62
N PRO A 137 -1.47 11.74 -10.58
CA PRO A 137 -1.43 10.55 -11.42
C PRO A 137 -1.10 9.32 -10.58
N GLU A 138 -1.55 8.17 -11.06
CA GLU A 138 -1.09 6.87 -10.60
C GLU A 138 0.12 6.43 -11.44
N GLY A 139 0.98 5.59 -10.86
CA GLY A 139 2.15 5.08 -11.57
C GLY A 139 2.74 3.88 -10.85
N ARG A 140 3.34 2.93 -11.56
CA ARG A 140 3.67 1.63 -10.98
C ARG A 140 5.14 1.45 -10.58
N ASP A 141 6.07 1.89 -11.43
CA ASP A 141 7.51 1.69 -11.22
C ASP A 141 8.13 2.92 -10.55
N LEU A 142 8.71 2.76 -9.35
CA LEU A 142 9.33 3.87 -8.62
C LEU A 142 10.57 4.41 -9.34
N LYS A 143 11.24 3.60 -10.17
CA LYS A 143 12.48 3.98 -10.86
C LYS A 143 12.27 5.08 -11.90
N VAL A 144 11.04 5.34 -12.31
CA VAL A 144 10.73 6.46 -13.22
C VAL A 144 10.90 7.81 -12.54
N TYR A 145 10.94 7.84 -11.20
CA TYR A 145 11.05 9.06 -10.42
C TYR A 145 12.51 9.31 -10.00
N PRO A 146 13.05 10.51 -10.27
CA PRO A 146 14.35 10.91 -9.73
C PRO A 146 14.38 10.80 -8.20
N ASP A 147 15.51 10.39 -7.66
CA ASP A 147 15.77 10.31 -6.22
C ASP A 147 14.77 9.43 -5.43
N TYR A 148 14.12 8.45 -6.08
CA TYR A 148 13.10 7.62 -5.43
C TYR A 148 13.61 6.94 -4.15
N LEU A 149 14.88 6.53 -4.10
CA LEU A 149 15.50 5.97 -2.89
C LEU A 149 15.58 6.97 -1.73
N THR A 150 15.93 8.22 -2.03
CA THR A 150 15.97 9.30 -1.04
C THR A 150 14.57 9.58 -0.51
N ILE A 151 13.57 9.58 -1.40
CA ILE A 151 12.16 9.76 -1.06
C ILE A 151 11.65 8.61 -0.18
N CYS A 152 11.98 7.36 -0.51
CA CYS A 152 11.66 6.21 0.35
C CYS A 152 12.26 6.36 1.75
N LYS A 153 13.53 6.77 1.85
CA LYS A 153 14.19 7.03 3.14
C LYS A 153 13.52 8.16 3.92
N GLU A 154 13.12 9.23 3.24
CA GLU A 154 12.35 10.33 3.84
C GLU A 154 11.03 9.83 4.45
N ILE A 155 10.23 9.09 3.68
CA ILE A 155 8.95 8.53 4.14
C ILE A 155 9.16 7.65 5.38
N LYS A 156 10.14 6.72 5.33
CA LYS A 156 10.51 5.87 6.46
C LYS A 156 10.86 6.72 7.69
N ASN A 157 11.73 7.72 7.54
CA ASN A 157 12.20 8.54 8.64
C ASN A 157 11.06 9.34 9.29
N ILE A 158 10.12 9.85 8.50
CA ILE A 158 8.92 10.52 9.01
C ILE A 158 8.09 9.56 9.86
N CYS A 159 7.81 8.35 9.34
CA CYS A 159 7.06 7.33 10.08
C CYS A 159 7.77 6.96 11.39
N PHE A 160 9.09 6.73 11.37
CA PHE A 160 9.84 6.37 12.57
C PHE A 160 9.86 7.51 13.59
N ALA A 161 10.03 8.75 13.15
CA ALA A 161 9.99 9.92 14.02
C ALA A 161 8.62 10.08 14.70
N ASN A 162 7.52 9.85 13.96
CA ASN A 162 6.16 9.95 14.49
C ASN A 162 5.90 8.99 15.67
N TYR A 163 6.53 7.81 15.66
CA TYR A 163 6.39 6.80 16.71
C TYR A 163 7.59 6.72 17.68
N GLY A 164 8.55 7.64 17.58
CA GLY A 164 9.78 7.61 18.39
C GLY A 164 10.58 6.32 18.25
N ILE A 165 10.62 5.75 17.04
CA ILE A 165 11.28 4.48 16.75
C ILE A 165 12.75 4.75 16.41
N SER A 166 13.64 4.05 17.13
CA SER A 166 15.05 3.94 16.78
C SER A 166 15.33 2.53 16.25
N GLU A 167 16.20 2.44 15.24
CA GLU A 167 16.59 1.15 14.65
C GLU A 167 17.48 0.37 15.60
N ASN A 168 17.13 -0.88 15.89
CA ASN A 168 17.91 -1.77 16.76
C ASN A 168 18.01 -3.15 16.11
N ARG A 169 18.95 -3.28 15.17
CA ARG A 169 19.09 -4.35 14.17
C ARG A 169 19.59 -5.67 14.78
N THR A 170 18.78 -6.28 15.65
CA THR A 170 19.18 -7.45 16.46
C THR A 170 18.49 -8.76 16.07
N HIS A 171 17.38 -8.72 15.33
CA HIS A 171 16.55 -9.91 15.11
C HIS A 171 16.68 -10.50 13.71
N HIS A 172 16.73 -11.84 13.62
CA HIS A 172 16.54 -12.57 12.38
C HIS A 172 15.05 -12.84 12.20
N LEU A 173 14.44 -12.28 11.15
CA LEU A 173 13.00 -12.38 10.95
C LEU A 173 12.67 -13.26 9.73
N ILE A 174 11.64 -14.09 9.88
CA ILE A 174 10.97 -14.76 8.76
C ILE A 174 9.49 -14.38 8.77
N TYR A 175 8.98 -13.84 7.66
CA TYR A 175 7.57 -13.56 7.52
C TYR A 175 6.85 -14.83 7.06
N GLY A 176 6.26 -15.56 8.02
CA GLY A 176 5.70 -16.90 7.82
C GLY A 176 4.34 -16.96 7.12
N ARG A 177 4.02 -16.00 6.24
CA ARG A 177 2.74 -15.83 5.49
C ARG A 177 1.97 -17.14 5.34
N ASN A 178 0.96 -17.36 6.18
CA ASN A 178 0.05 -18.50 6.11
C ASN A 178 -1.42 -18.07 6.03
N GLU A 179 -1.66 -16.77 6.07
CA GLU A 179 -2.98 -16.15 6.08
C GLU A 179 -3.53 -15.80 4.69
N LEU A 180 -2.72 -15.98 3.63
CA LEU A 180 -3.11 -15.61 2.27
C LEU A 180 -3.58 -16.81 1.46
N SER A 181 -4.36 -16.53 0.42
CA SER A 181 -4.89 -17.55 -0.49
C SER A 181 -3.83 -18.12 -1.46
N ARG A 182 -2.66 -17.48 -1.58
CA ARG A 182 -1.58 -17.82 -2.52
C ARG A 182 -0.21 -17.40 -1.98
N LYS A 183 0.88 -17.96 -2.54
CA LYS A 183 2.28 -17.60 -2.22
C LYS A 183 2.62 -17.72 -0.71
N ASN A 184 2.14 -18.79 -0.08
CA ASN A 184 2.49 -19.10 1.32
C ASN A 184 3.78 -19.92 1.39
N LEU A 185 4.46 -19.83 2.53
CA LEU A 185 5.56 -20.72 2.88
C LEU A 185 5.02 -21.82 3.79
N LEU A 186 4.97 -23.05 3.29
CA LEU A 186 4.40 -24.21 3.97
C LEU A 186 5.45 -24.95 4.78
N ASP A 187 5.01 -25.68 5.81
CA ASP A 187 5.82 -26.63 6.58
C ASP A 187 7.11 -26.04 7.17
N ILE A 188 7.05 -24.79 7.62
CA ILE A 188 8.18 -24.09 8.23
C ILE A 188 8.74 -24.90 9.41
N ASN A 189 10.00 -25.32 9.29
CA ASN A 189 10.71 -26.10 10.29
C ASN A 189 10.98 -25.26 11.55
N GLN A 190 10.16 -25.46 12.59
CA GLN A 190 10.26 -24.71 13.84
C GLN A 190 11.54 -25.00 14.62
N GLU A 191 12.08 -26.22 14.54
CA GLU A 191 13.34 -26.59 15.19
C GLU A 191 14.50 -25.82 14.58
N PHE A 192 14.54 -25.72 13.24
CA PHE A 192 15.51 -24.88 12.53
C PHE A 192 15.40 -23.41 12.95
N LEU A 193 14.18 -22.85 13.02
CA LEU A 193 14.01 -21.46 13.46
C LEU A 193 14.55 -21.23 14.88
N GLN A 194 14.28 -22.15 15.81
CA GLN A 194 14.77 -22.07 17.20
C GLN A 194 16.30 -22.15 17.28
N GLN A 195 16.90 -23.12 16.57
CA GLN A 195 18.35 -23.32 16.52
C GLN A 195 19.09 -22.08 16.02
N HIS A 196 18.52 -21.36 15.05
CA HIS A 196 19.13 -20.18 14.43
C HIS A 196 18.62 -18.85 14.99
N HIS A 197 17.85 -18.86 16.08
CA HIS A 197 17.25 -17.68 16.71
C HIS A 197 16.46 -16.80 15.72
N ILE A 198 15.71 -17.44 14.83
CA ILE A 198 14.87 -16.77 13.83
C ILE A 198 13.47 -16.61 14.41
N GLN A 199 12.97 -15.38 14.44
CA GLN A 199 11.62 -15.06 14.84
C GLN A 199 10.68 -15.15 13.64
N GLN A 200 9.67 -16.01 13.74
CA GLN A 200 8.55 -16.02 12.81
C GLN A 200 7.59 -14.88 13.17
N VAL A 201 7.37 -13.96 12.23
CA VAL A 201 6.48 -12.81 12.40
C VAL A 201 5.28 -12.91 11.46
N PHE A 202 4.16 -12.31 11.85
CA PHE A 202 2.94 -12.21 11.03
C PHE A 202 2.56 -10.74 10.86
N LEU A 203 3.21 -10.06 9.91
CA LEU A 203 3.13 -8.60 9.76
C LEU A 203 1.70 -8.09 9.51
N SER A 204 0.86 -8.89 8.87
CA SER A 204 -0.56 -8.59 8.59
C SER A 204 -1.45 -8.51 9.84
N LYS A 205 -0.97 -9.01 10.99
CA LYS A 205 -1.72 -9.03 12.27
C LYS A 205 -1.31 -7.90 13.21
N LEU A 206 -0.31 -7.11 12.84
CA LEU A 206 0.25 -6.05 13.68
C LEU A 206 -0.48 -4.73 13.42
N SER A 207 -0.58 -3.88 14.45
CA SER A 207 -0.85 -2.46 14.24
C SER A 207 0.27 -1.81 13.43
N PHE A 208 0.03 -0.61 12.86
CA PHE A 208 1.07 0.07 12.08
C PHE A 208 2.33 0.34 12.92
N GLU A 209 2.18 0.75 14.18
CA GLU A 209 3.31 0.96 15.08
C GLU A 209 4.11 -0.32 15.36
N GLU A 210 3.43 -1.42 15.72
CA GLU A 210 4.08 -2.71 15.97
C GLU A 210 4.78 -3.24 14.72
N TYR A 211 4.19 -3.04 13.55
CA TYR A 211 4.76 -3.34 12.26
C TYR A 211 6.08 -2.58 12.04
N LEU A 212 6.08 -1.26 12.26
CA LEU A 212 7.29 -0.43 12.14
C LEU A 212 8.37 -0.86 13.13
N ARG A 213 8.01 -1.10 14.40
CA ARG A 213 8.97 -1.53 15.44
C ARG A 213 9.59 -2.90 15.11
N THR A 214 8.77 -3.83 14.61
CA THR A 214 9.22 -5.15 14.17
C THR A 214 10.27 -5.01 13.07
N LEU A 215 9.96 -4.27 12.00
CA LEU A 215 10.87 -4.06 10.88
C LEU A 215 12.10 -3.23 11.24
N ALA A 216 12.00 -2.28 12.17
CA ALA A 216 13.13 -1.51 12.68
C ALA A 216 14.13 -2.38 13.47
N SER A 217 13.68 -3.53 13.99
CA SER A 217 14.54 -4.46 14.72
C SER A 217 15.24 -5.50 13.84
N ALA A 218 14.85 -5.60 12.56
CA ALA A 218 15.32 -6.63 11.65
C ALA A 218 16.80 -6.45 11.30
N LYS A 219 17.62 -7.48 11.57
CA LYS A 219 18.98 -7.67 11.05
C LYS A 219 18.97 -8.45 9.74
N THR A 220 18.12 -9.46 9.66
CA THR A 220 17.82 -10.18 8.42
C THR A 220 16.31 -10.30 8.27
N PHE A 221 15.83 -10.32 7.03
CA PHE A 221 14.40 -10.45 6.74
C PHE A 221 14.18 -11.41 5.58
N THR A 222 13.53 -12.54 5.87
CA THR A 222 13.17 -13.55 4.88
C THR A 222 11.67 -13.52 4.63
N TYR A 223 11.23 -13.50 3.38
CA TYR A 223 9.80 -13.47 3.05
C TYR A 223 9.50 -14.07 1.66
N MET A 224 8.25 -14.48 1.45
CA MET A 224 7.74 -14.92 0.13
C MET A 224 7.41 -13.74 -0.78
N VAL A 225 7.72 -13.82 -2.08
CA VAL A 225 7.40 -12.79 -3.08
C VAL A 225 5.94 -12.30 -3.01
N GLY A 226 5.73 -11.01 -3.28
CA GLY A 226 4.40 -10.36 -3.23
C GLY A 226 4.00 -9.81 -1.86
N ALA A 227 4.81 -10.02 -0.81
CA ALA A 227 4.69 -9.29 0.47
C ALA A 227 5.74 -8.19 0.65
N GLY A 228 6.77 -8.16 -0.19
CA GLY A 228 7.98 -7.41 0.08
C GLY A 228 7.88 -5.91 -0.07
N VAL A 229 7.21 -5.44 -1.13
CA VAL A 229 7.29 -4.05 -1.61
C VAL A 229 7.15 -3.03 -0.46
N PHE A 230 6.06 -3.09 0.29
CA PHE A 230 5.85 -2.15 1.39
C PHE A 230 6.77 -2.41 2.60
N ASN A 231 7.12 -3.67 2.87
CA ASN A 231 8.02 -4.03 3.97
C ASN A 231 9.43 -3.46 3.77
N LEU A 232 9.96 -3.51 2.54
CA LEU A 232 11.32 -3.05 2.25
C LEU A 232 11.50 -1.56 2.52
N LEU A 233 10.43 -0.76 2.47
CA LEU A 233 10.45 0.67 2.79
C LEU A 233 11.01 0.94 4.20
N PHE A 234 10.71 0.09 5.17
CA PHE A 234 11.05 0.30 6.59
C PHE A 234 12.29 -0.47 7.05
N LEU A 235 12.97 -1.11 6.10
CA LEU A 235 14.28 -1.72 6.34
C LEU A 235 15.39 -0.68 6.12
N SER A 236 16.65 -1.07 6.32
CA SER A 236 17.83 -0.23 6.05
C SER A 236 18.76 -0.91 5.07
N SER A 237 19.70 -0.14 4.51
CA SER A 237 20.73 -0.65 3.60
C SER A 237 21.66 -1.69 4.21
N GLU A 238 21.63 -1.86 5.53
CA GLU A 238 22.41 -2.86 6.27
C GLU A 238 21.63 -4.18 6.46
N VAL A 239 20.32 -4.17 6.26
CA VAL A 239 19.48 -5.37 6.42
C VAL A 239 19.71 -6.30 5.24
N ARG A 240 20.04 -7.56 5.56
CA ARG A 240 20.13 -8.64 4.57
C ARG A 240 18.77 -9.26 4.36
N VAL A 241 18.32 -9.27 3.11
CA VAL A 241 16.97 -9.67 2.73
C VAL A 241 17.04 -10.87 1.81
N LEU A 242 16.19 -11.86 2.08
CA LEU A 242 16.00 -13.03 1.22
C LEU A 242 14.53 -13.10 0.79
N GLU A 243 14.28 -12.90 -0.51
CA GLU A 243 12.97 -13.13 -1.09
C GLU A 243 12.90 -14.53 -1.72
N ILE A 244 11.87 -15.29 -1.35
CA ILE A 244 11.59 -16.62 -1.88
C ILE A 244 10.55 -16.49 -3.00
N ASN A 245 10.92 -16.92 -4.20
CA ASN A 245 10.07 -16.93 -5.39
C ASN A 245 9.70 -18.37 -5.78
N PRO A 246 8.44 -18.65 -6.12
CA PRO A 246 8.05 -19.93 -6.72
C PRO A 246 8.43 -19.96 -8.21
N HIS A 247 8.99 -21.08 -8.67
CA HIS A 247 9.22 -21.45 -10.07
C HIS A 247 10.24 -20.60 -10.87
N ARG A 248 10.15 -19.27 -10.86
CA ARG A 248 11.11 -18.33 -11.47
C ARG A 248 11.18 -17.03 -10.69
N ASN A 249 12.23 -16.25 -10.89
CA ASN A 249 12.30 -14.92 -10.31
C ASN A 249 11.22 -14.01 -10.94
N ASN A 250 10.28 -13.54 -10.12
CA ASN A 250 9.26 -12.56 -10.46
C ASN A 250 9.22 -11.46 -9.38
N SER A 251 10.40 -11.05 -8.90
CA SER A 251 10.53 -10.14 -7.76
C SER A 251 9.99 -8.74 -8.05
N TRP A 252 8.90 -8.37 -7.38
CA TRP A 252 8.37 -7.01 -7.46
C TRP A 252 9.32 -5.99 -6.83
N ALA A 253 10.12 -6.41 -5.86
CA ALA A 253 11.15 -5.55 -5.27
C ALA A 253 12.19 -5.13 -6.30
N GLU A 254 12.64 -6.04 -7.18
CA GLU A 254 13.56 -5.72 -8.26
C GLU A 254 12.88 -4.95 -9.40
N MET A 255 11.67 -5.36 -9.79
CA MET A 255 10.91 -4.70 -10.84
C MET A 255 10.63 -3.22 -10.52
N PHE A 256 10.30 -2.89 -9.27
CA PHE A 256 9.99 -1.52 -8.85
C PHE A 256 11.17 -0.81 -8.16
N GLY A 257 12.36 -1.40 -8.14
CA GLY A 257 13.58 -0.78 -7.62
C GLY A 257 13.71 -0.70 -6.09
N LEU A 258 12.80 -1.31 -5.33
CA LEU A 258 12.85 -1.36 -3.87
C LEU A 258 13.92 -2.30 -3.33
N SER A 259 14.41 -3.25 -4.15
CA SER A 259 15.56 -4.10 -3.79
C SER A 259 16.81 -3.28 -3.46
N GLN A 260 16.95 -2.06 -3.98
CA GLN A 260 18.08 -1.17 -3.70
C GLN A 260 18.03 -0.51 -2.30
N LEU A 261 16.96 -0.70 -1.53
CA LEU A 261 16.87 -0.18 -0.16
C LEU A 261 17.65 -1.04 0.85
N CYS A 262 18.02 -2.27 0.49
CA CYS A 262 18.57 -3.30 1.37
C CYS A 262 19.67 -4.11 0.67
N GLN A 263 20.33 -5.03 1.39
CA GLN A 263 21.16 -6.07 0.78
C GLN A 263 20.25 -7.22 0.32
N PHE A 264 19.75 -7.13 -0.91
CA PHE A 264 18.65 -7.96 -1.40
C PHE A 264 19.12 -9.17 -2.20
N ASN A 265 18.64 -10.36 -1.84
CA ASN A 265 18.86 -11.61 -2.57
C ASN A 265 17.54 -12.31 -2.88
N VAL A 266 17.50 -13.00 -4.01
CA VAL A 266 16.36 -13.83 -4.42
C VAL A 266 16.79 -15.28 -4.49
N ILE A 267 15.94 -16.19 -3.99
CA ILE A 267 16.00 -17.61 -4.31
C ILE A 267 14.73 -18.04 -5.02
N VAL A 268 14.88 -19.02 -5.89
CA VAL A 268 13.77 -19.65 -6.61
C VAL A 268 13.60 -21.07 -6.11
N SER A 269 12.42 -21.40 -5.59
CA SER A 269 12.07 -22.77 -5.21
C SER A 269 11.28 -23.46 -6.32
N GLN A 270 11.59 -24.74 -6.53
CA GLN A 270 10.82 -25.64 -7.38
C GLN A 270 9.95 -26.62 -6.56
N ASN A 271 10.02 -26.55 -5.22
CA ASN A 271 9.23 -27.39 -4.34
C ASN A 271 7.89 -26.71 -4.01
N LEU A 272 6.91 -26.93 -4.90
CA LEU A 272 5.69 -26.14 -4.98
C LEU A 272 4.45 -26.94 -4.57
N SER A 273 3.48 -26.23 -3.99
CA SER A 273 2.09 -26.70 -3.87
C SER A 273 1.16 -25.73 -4.59
N ASN A 274 0.15 -26.26 -5.28
CA ASN A 274 -0.84 -25.45 -5.99
C ASN A 274 -1.57 -24.51 -5.02
N SER A 275 -1.82 -23.28 -5.47
CA SER A 275 -2.73 -22.34 -4.80
C SER A 275 -4.12 -22.45 -5.43
N ALA A 276 -5.16 -22.45 -4.58
CA ALA A 276 -6.55 -22.42 -5.03
C ALA A 276 -6.98 -21.05 -5.60
N ALA A 277 -6.16 -20.00 -5.43
CA ALA A 277 -6.44 -18.63 -5.88
C ALA A 277 -5.43 -18.13 -6.93
N ALA A 278 -4.85 -19.05 -7.69
CA ALA A 278 -4.00 -18.77 -8.83
C ALA A 278 -4.69 -17.86 -9.86
N THR A 279 -3.98 -16.83 -10.33
CA THR A 279 -4.41 -16.09 -11.52
C THR A 279 -4.31 -16.97 -12.77
N GLN A 280 -5.28 -16.86 -13.69
CA GLN A 280 -5.49 -17.80 -14.80
C GLN A 280 -4.25 -18.04 -15.69
N ASP A 281 -3.33 -17.08 -15.77
CA ASP A 281 -2.15 -17.16 -16.64
C ASP A 281 -0.81 -17.32 -15.88
N GLU A 282 -0.82 -17.29 -14.54
CA GLU A 282 0.40 -17.33 -13.70
C GLU A 282 0.29 -18.33 -12.54
N ALA A 283 -0.52 -19.38 -12.69
CA ALA A 283 -0.84 -20.31 -11.60
C ALA A 283 0.39 -20.85 -10.85
N ILE A 284 1.45 -21.18 -11.60
CA ILE A 284 2.70 -21.69 -11.03
C ILE A 284 3.50 -20.63 -10.27
N LEU A 285 3.36 -19.35 -10.63
CA LEU A 285 3.99 -18.22 -9.92
C LEU A 285 3.20 -17.83 -8.67
N ASP A 286 1.93 -18.23 -8.59
CA ASP A 286 1.06 -18.06 -7.44
C ASP A 286 1.09 -19.24 -6.46
N SER A 287 1.82 -20.30 -6.80
CA SER A 287 2.00 -21.48 -5.96
C SER A 287 2.55 -21.15 -4.57
N HIS A 288 2.15 -21.96 -3.60
CA HIS A 288 2.83 -22.04 -2.31
C HIS A 288 4.18 -22.73 -2.48
N VAL A 289 5.11 -22.47 -1.58
CA VAL A 289 6.44 -23.08 -1.54
C VAL A 289 6.56 -23.87 -0.25
N TYR A 290 7.04 -25.11 -0.33
CA TYR A 290 7.42 -25.87 0.86
C TYR A 290 8.75 -25.39 1.40
N PHE A 291 8.84 -25.21 2.71
CA PHE A 291 10.09 -24.96 3.40
C PHE A 291 10.97 -26.22 3.32
N ASP A 292 12.09 -26.11 2.62
CA ASP A 292 12.98 -27.24 2.36
C ASP A 292 14.44 -26.92 2.70
N LYS A 293 15.31 -27.92 2.54
CA LYS A 293 16.74 -27.78 2.86
C LYS A 293 17.44 -26.70 2.04
N HIS A 294 16.97 -26.41 0.83
CA HIS A 294 17.54 -25.35 0.00
C HIS A 294 17.24 -23.97 0.61
N ILE A 295 16.02 -23.76 1.12
CA ILE A 295 15.65 -22.54 1.85
C ILE A 295 16.44 -22.42 3.16
N GLU A 296 16.60 -23.51 3.93
CA GLU A 296 17.42 -23.51 5.14
C GLU A 296 18.86 -23.04 4.86
N ILE A 297 19.52 -23.61 3.85
CA ILE A 297 20.89 -23.24 3.46
C ILE A 297 20.97 -21.76 3.06
N ALA A 298 19.98 -21.25 2.32
CA ALA A 298 19.94 -19.85 1.93
C ALA A 298 19.79 -18.91 3.14
N ILE A 299 18.97 -19.29 4.12
CA ILE A 299 18.81 -18.53 5.36
C ILE A 299 20.09 -18.58 6.20
N GLU A 300 20.77 -19.72 6.31
CA GLU A 300 22.06 -19.84 7.02
C GLU A 300 23.13 -18.93 6.41
N LYS A 301 23.23 -18.87 5.07
CA LYS A 301 24.10 -17.93 4.36
C LYS A 301 23.74 -16.47 4.67
N LEU A 302 22.45 -16.14 4.61
CA LEU A 302 21.93 -14.81 4.94
C LEU A 302 22.30 -14.37 6.36
N ILE A 303 22.21 -15.28 7.35
CA ILE A 303 22.52 -15.02 8.76
C ILE A 303 24.01 -14.83 8.96
N SER A 304 24.83 -15.75 8.42
CA SER A 304 26.29 -15.75 8.57
C SER A 304 26.97 -14.55 7.89
N GLY A 305 26.35 -13.97 6.87
CA GLY A 305 26.90 -12.80 6.15
C GLY A 305 27.92 -13.14 5.09
N ASN A 306 28.06 -14.41 4.78
CA ASN A 306 28.80 -14.89 3.63
C ASN A 306 27.85 -14.85 2.42
N ASN A 307 27.77 -13.68 1.78
CA ASN A 307 27.16 -13.54 0.46
C ASN A 307 28.19 -13.83 -0.62
#